data_AF-A0A939BZE5-F1
#
_entry.id   AF-A0A939BZE5-F1
#
_cell.length_a   1.000
_cell.length_b   1.000
_cell.length_c   1.000
_cell.angle_alpha   90.00
_cell.angle_beta   90.00
_cell.angle_gamma   90.00
#
_symmetry.space_group_name_H-M   'P 1'
#
loop_
_entity.id
_entity.type
_entity.pdbx_description
1 polymer ?
#
loop_
_entity_poly.entity_id
_entity_poly.type
_entity_poly.pdbx_seq_one_letter_code
_entity_poly.pdbx_strand_id
1 'polypeptide(L)'
;MPRPLAVSVGLSAPRAAVAALTGAGLELVRVPEAELTRFLDGNRRVVVALVYSGHPELTASIRRIRRSSPRGRIILLADAMVGAAELLDAMRAGVNDVLDPNDSFLLQRRLAEHVHQVLARRDRVLVVGAHPDDVEIGAAGTLLEHARRGDQLTVLTFSRGAVGGNSTDRVGESVASAGLLGARLLMGDFPDTRIDNGATSIRFVEAAVTEVDPTVVYVHTAHDGHQDHRAVHIATVSATRRVPRLYCYHSPSTNNDFRPTKFVAIDDTLSEKLKVLEQFASQAERTYLEPELVVAQSRFWARTLAPRAKYAEPFEVMRELSDPFPATRVQEPDTPPAGVSVLRIPT
;
A
#
# COMPACT_ATOMS: atom_id res chain seq x y z
N MET A 1 5.23 -16.70 -2.11
CA MET A 1 5.15 -15.45 -2.93
C MET A 1 6.46 -15.25 -3.69
N PRO A 2 6.45 -14.68 -4.91
CA PRO A 2 7.67 -14.37 -5.66
C PRO A 2 8.60 -13.41 -4.90
N ARG A 3 9.93 -13.61 -4.97
CA ARG A 3 10.94 -12.78 -4.31
C ARG A 3 11.02 -11.37 -4.94
N PRO A 4 11.34 -10.32 -4.16
CA PRO A 4 11.65 -9.01 -4.72
C PRO A 4 12.88 -9.10 -5.65
N LEU A 5 12.86 -8.31 -6.74
CA LEU A 5 13.86 -8.40 -7.80
C LEU A 5 14.81 -7.21 -7.77
N ALA A 6 16.10 -7.48 -7.94
CA ALA A 6 17.06 -6.50 -8.42
C ALA A 6 17.28 -6.71 -9.92
N VAL A 7 17.51 -5.63 -10.67
CA VAL A 7 17.86 -5.72 -12.09
C VAL A 7 19.21 -5.07 -12.36
N SER A 8 19.98 -5.67 -13.26
CA SER A 8 21.18 -5.08 -13.83
C SER A 8 20.95 -4.87 -15.32
N VAL A 9 20.99 -3.61 -15.76
CA VAL A 9 20.63 -3.23 -17.13
C VAL A 9 21.86 -3.24 -18.03
N GLY A 10 21.78 -4.01 -19.11
CA GLY A 10 22.80 -4.13 -20.16
C GLY A 10 24.04 -4.94 -19.73
N LEU A 11 24.66 -4.58 -18.60
CA LEU A 11 25.88 -5.18 -18.09
C LEU A 11 25.63 -6.09 -16.87
N SER A 12 26.57 -6.97 -16.59
CA SER A 12 26.55 -7.84 -15.42
C SER A 12 27.01 -7.09 -14.18
N ALA A 13 26.23 -7.15 -13.09
CA ALA A 13 26.56 -6.53 -11.81
C ALA A 13 27.94 -6.97 -11.27
N PRO A 14 28.72 -6.08 -10.62
CA PRO A 14 29.98 -6.48 -9.98
C PRO A 14 29.73 -7.55 -8.91
N ARG A 15 30.71 -8.42 -8.65
CA ARG A 15 30.57 -9.50 -7.64
C ARG A 15 30.13 -8.98 -6.26
N ALA A 16 30.65 -7.83 -5.84
CA ALA A 16 30.26 -7.17 -4.60
C ALA A 16 28.77 -6.79 -4.57
N ALA A 17 28.22 -6.34 -5.71
CA ALA A 17 26.81 -6.02 -5.86
C ALA A 17 25.94 -7.27 -5.80
N VAL A 18 26.34 -8.32 -6.52
CA VAL A 18 25.67 -9.62 -6.52
C VAL A 18 25.60 -10.17 -5.09
N ALA A 19 26.71 -10.10 -4.35
CA ALA A 19 26.79 -10.55 -2.97
C ALA A 19 25.87 -9.74 -2.04
N ALA A 20 25.87 -8.42 -2.14
CA ALA A 20 25.03 -7.54 -1.32
C ALA A 20 23.53 -7.79 -1.57
N LEU A 21 23.13 -7.85 -2.84
CA LEU A 21 21.71 -8.01 -3.23
C LEU A 21 21.20 -9.41 -2.89
N THR A 22 21.98 -10.46 -3.19
CA THR A 22 21.64 -11.85 -2.83
C THR A 22 21.60 -12.04 -1.32
N GLY A 23 22.56 -11.47 -0.59
CA GLY A 23 22.61 -11.51 0.88
C GLY A 23 21.41 -10.84 1.54
N ALA A 24 20.82 -9.84 0.88
CA ALA A 24 19.59 -9.18 1.31
C ALA A 24 18.30 -9.86 0.80
N GLY A 25 18.41 -11.04 0.18
CA GLY A 25 17.27 -11.86 -0.24
C GLY A 25 16.64 -11.45 -1.58
N LEU A 26 17.28 -10.58 -2.36
CA LEU A 26 16.82 -10.23 -3.71
C LEU A 26 17.37 -11.23 -4.73
N GLU A 27 16.55 -11.53 -5.72
CA GLU A 27 17.01 -12.20 -6.94
C GLU A 27 17.49 -11.13 -7.93
N LEU A 28 18.75 -11.24 -8.36
CA LEU A 28 19.32 -10.34 -9.35
C LEU A 28 19.19 -10.91 -10.75
N VAL A 29 18.50 -10.18 -11.63
CA VAL A 29 18.32 -10.53 -13.03
C VAL A 29 19.08 -9.55 -13.91
N ARG A 30 19.91 -10.06 -14.82
CA ARG A 30 20.50 -9.24 -15.89
C ARG A 30 19.49 -9.10 -17.01
N VAL A 31 19.19 -7.87 -17.40
CA VAL A 31 18.21 -7.56 -18.45
C VAL A 31 18.92 -6.81 -19.58
N PRO A 32 18.93 -7.34 -20.81
CA PRO A 32 19.39 -6.59 -21.98
C PRO A 32 18.54 -5.33 -22.20
N GLU A 33 19.14 -4.22 -22.64
CA GLU A 33 18.40 -2.95 -22.81
C GLU A 33 17.20 -3.09 -23.74
N ALA A 34 17.36 -3.82 -24.85
CA ALA A 34 16.29 -4.06 -25.82
C ALA A 34 15.08 -4.79 -25.22
N GLU A 35 15.25 -5.47 -24.09
CA GLU A 35 14.21 -6.22 -23.39
C GLU A 35 13.69 -5.49 -22.15
N LEU A 36 14.30 -4.37 -21.74
CA LEU A 36 14.01 -3.68 -20.49
C LEU A 36 12.53 -3.33 -20.35
N THR A 37 11.91 -2.78 -21.41
CA THR A 37 10.48 -2.42 -21.40
C THR A 37 9.61 -3.64 -21.14
N ARG A 38 9.78 -4.70 -21.94
CA ARG A 38 9.00 -5.94 -21.82
C ARG A 38 9.20 -6.59 -20.45
N PHE A 39 10.44 -6.57 -19.94
CA PHE A 39 10.76 -7.10 -18.63
C PHE A 39 10.01 -6.33 -17.54
N LEU A 40 10.07 -4.99 -17.55
CA LEU A 40 9.42 -4.15 -16.54
C LEU A 40 7.89 -4.25 -16.60
N ASP A 41 7.30 -4.40 -17.79
CA ASP A 41 5.86 -4.59 -17.95
C ASP A 41 5.38 -5.90 -17.31
N GLY A 42 6.20 -6.96 -17.39
CA GLY A 42 5.94 -8.25 -16.75
C GLY A 42 6.36 -8.33 -15.27
N ASN A 43 7.20 -7.42 -14.79
CA ASN A 43 7.85 -7.51 -13.48
C ASN A 43 7.72 -6.20 -12.68
N ARG A 44 6.59 -6.02 -11.99
CA ARG A 44 6.34 -4.83 -11.15
C ARG A 44 7.03 -4.84 -9.77
N ARG A 45 7.87 -5.84 -9.48
CA ARG A 45 8.54 -6.03 -8.17
C ARG A 45 10.02 -5.65 -8.16
N VAL A 46 10.47 -4.90 -9.16
CA VAL A 46 11.85 -4.39 -9.19
C VAL A 46 12.02 -3.35 -8.07
N VAL A 47 12.85 -3.68 -7.09
CA VAL A 47 13.11 -2.84 -5.91
C VAL A 47 14.42 -2.08 -6.02
N VAL A 48 15.40 -2.63 -6.75
CA VAL A 48 16.68 -1.98 -7.03
C VAL A 48 17.03 -2.19 -8.50
N ALA A 49 17.44 -1.12 -9.19
CA ALA A 49 17.96 -1.19 -10.54
C ALA A 49 19.39 -0.65 -10.58
N LEU A 50 20.32 -1.46 -11.08
CA LEU A 50 21.69 -1.08 -11.36
C LEU A 50 21.78 -0.68 -12.83
N VAL A 51 22.20 0.55 -13.09
CA VAL A 51 22.43 1.06 -14.44
C VAL A 51 23.86 1.58 -14.50
N TYR A 52 24.54 1.42 -15.63
CA TYR A 52 25.95 1.79 -15.76
C TYR A 52 26.11 3.12 -16.48
N SER A 53 27.14 3.89 -16.12
CA SER A 53 27.59 5.02 -16.92
C SER A 53 28.07 4.58 -18.30
N GLY A 54 28.00 5.49 -19.28
CA GLY A 54 28.33 5.19 -20.67
C GLY A 54 27.32 4.28 -21.37
N HIS A 55 26.22 3.93 -20.71
CA HIS A 55 25.16 3.10 -21.28
C HIS A 55 24.39 3.87 -22.38
N PRO A 56 24.19 3.29 -23.57
CA PRO A 56 23.37 3.90 -24.62
C PRO A 56 21.96 4.18 -24.11
N GLU A 57 21.46 5.39 -24.30
CA GLU A 57 20.13 5.81 -23.78
C GLU A 57 19.98 5.82 -22.25
N LEU A 58 21.07 5.91 -21.46
CA LEU A 58 21.05 5.92 -19.98
C LEU A 58 19.84 6.66 -19.37
N THR A 59 19.64 7.92 -19.74
CA THR A 59 18.54 8.77 -19.26
C THR A 59 17.16 8.21 -19.60
N ALA A 60 17.00 7.62 -20.79
CA ALA A 60 15.74 7.01 -21.20
C ALA A 60 15.46 5.74 -20.39
N SER A 61 16.47 4.89 -20.17
CA SER A 61 16.36 3.67 -19.35
C SER A 61 15.98 4.03 -17.90
N ILE A 62 16.62 5.03 -17.29
CA ILE A 62 16.27 5.52 -15.95
C ILE A 62 14.80 5.97 -15.89
N ARG A 63 14.33 6.74 -16.88
CA ARG A 63 12.93 7.20 -16.95
C ARG A 63 11.94 6.05 -17.19
N ARG A 64 12.32 5.02 -17.94
CA ARG A 64 11.51 3.78 -18.11
C ARG A 64 11.38 3.08 -16.76
N ILE A 65 12.50 2.82 -16.07
CA ILE A 65 12.53 2.18 -14.75
C ILE A 65 11.73 2.98 -13.72
N ARG A 66 11.90 4.31 -13.65
CA ARG A 66 11.18 5.15 -12.69
C ARG A 66 9.66 5.11 -12.89
N ARG A 67 9.18 5.01 -14.14
CA ARG A 67 7.75 4.88 -14.44
C ARG A 67 7.21 3.52 -13.97
N SER A 68 7.93 2.44 -14.21
CA SER A 68 7.51 1.09 -13.82
C SER A 68 7.74 0.78 -12.33
N SER A 69 8.71 1.45 -11.70
CA SER A 69 9.10 1.25 -10.30
C SER A 69 9.24 2.59 -9.56
N PRO A 70 8.13 3.30 -9.27
CA PRO A 70 8.16 4.67 -8.73
C PRO A 70 8.92 4.81 -7.41
N ARG A 71 8.89 3.77 -6.55
CA ARG A 71 9.58 3.72 -5.25
C ARG A 71 10.87 2.90 -5.27
N GLY A 72 11.18 2.22 -6.38
CA GLY A 72 12.43 1.47 -6.52
C GLY A 72 13.64 2.40 -6.45
N ARG A 73 14.77 1.86 -6.02
CA ARG A 73 16.04 2.61 -5.97
C ARG A 73 16.81 2.35 -7.25
N ILE A 74 17.11 3.42 -7.98
CA ILE A 74 17.93 3.38 -9.20
C ILE A 74 19.33 3.81 -8.80
N ILE A 75 20.30 2.90 -8.92
CA ILE A 75 21.69 3.12 -8.55
C ILE A 75 22.50 3.18 -9.83
N LEU A 76 23.19 4.31 -10.04
CA LEU A 76 24.11 4.46 -11.15
C LEU A 76 25.48 3.91 -10.73
N LEU A 77 25.98 2.92 -11.45
CA LEU A 77 27.34 2.43 -11.32
C LEU A 77 28.21 3.21 -12.29
N ALA A 78 29.05 4.09 -11.76
CA ALA A 78 29.89 4.98 -12.56
C ALA A 78 31.32 5.00 -12.02
N ASP A 79 32.29 4.88 -12.93
CA ASP A 79 33.69 5.05 -12.59
C ASP A 79 34.10 6.54 -12.61
N ALA A 80 35.37 6.80 -12.26
CA ALA A 80 35.91 8.15 -12.19
C ALA A 80 35.93 8.91 -13.53
N MET A 81 35.70 8.24 -14.66
CA MET A 81 35.74 8.83 -16.00
C MET A 81 34.38 9.37 -16.45
N VAL A 82 33.31 9.18 -15.68
CA VAL A 82 31.99 9.69 -16.05
C VAL A 82 31.96 11.23 -16.06
N GLY A 83 31.37 11.80 -17.10
CA GLY A 83 31.26 13.26 -17.22
C GLY A 83 30.23 13.85 -16.26
N ALA A 84 30.51 15.06 -15.75
CA ALA A 84 29.58 15.77 -14.85
C ALA A 84 28.19 16.02 -15.47
N ALA A 85 28.13 16.26 -16.79
CA ALA A 85 26.86 16.44 -17.50
C ALA A 85 26.00 15.17 -17.49
N GLU A 86 26.61 14.00 -17.72
CA GLU A 86 25.93 12.70 -17.70
C GLU A 86 25.39 12.38 -16.29
N LEU A 87 26.21 12.63 -15.25
CA LEU A 87 25.77 12.49 -13.86
C LEU A 87 24.56 13.38 -13.55
N LEU A 88 24.61 14.65 -13.93
CA LEU A 88 23.51 15.60 -13.69
C LEU A 88 22.22 15.16 -14.39
N ASP A 89 22.31 14.68 -15.62
CA ASP A 89 21.14 14.19 -16.37
C ASP A 89 20.57 12.91 -15.75
N ALA A 90 21.42 12.00 -15.29
CA ALA A 90 21.02 10.79 -14.58
C ALA A 90 20.33 11.13 -13.24
N MET A 91 20.87 12.08 -12.47
CA MET A 91 20.24 12.57 -11.24
C MET A 91 18.87 13.19 -11.51
N ARG A 92 18.76 14.04 -12.55
CA ARG A 92 17.48 14.65 -12.96
C ARG A 92 16.47 13.61 -13.46
N ALA A 93 16.93 12.52 -14.05
CA ALA A 93 16.08 11.40 -14.45
C ALA A 93 15.59 10.56 -13.27
N GLY A 94 16.18 10.73 -12.08
CA GLY A 94 15.73 10.13 -10.84
C GLY A 94 16.64 9.01 -10.32
N VAL A 95 17.95 9.06 -10.59
CA VAL A 95 18.93 8.23 -9.87
C VAL A 95 18.92 8.57 -8.39
N ASN A 96 19.05 7.54 -7.56
CA ASN A 96 19.00 7.65 -6.11
C ASN A 96 20.37 7.69 -5.45
N ASP A 97 21.39 7.09 -6.07
CA ASP A 97 22.78 7.12 -5.63
C ASP A 97 23.72 6.79 -6.79
N VAL A 98 24.98 7.19 -6.66
CA VAL A 98 26.05 6.91 -7.62
C VAL A 98 27.17 6.20 -6.89
N LEU A 99 27.53 4.99 -7.35
CA LEU A 99 28.53 4.15 -6.71
C LEU A 99 29.61 3.75 -7.71
N ASP A 100 30.87 3.74 -7.26
CA ASP A 100 31.98 3.20 -8.05
C ASP A 100 31.87 1.66 -8.09
N PRO A 101 31.75 1.04 -9.28
CA PRO A 101 31.69 -0.43 -9.38
C PRO A 101 32.96 -1.14 -8.88
N ASN A 102 34.08 -0.43 -8.72
CA ASN A 102 35.35 -0.97 -8.25
C ASN A 102 35.53 -0.85 -6.72
N ASP A 103 34.80 0.04 -6.04
CA ASP A 103 34.82 0.13 -4.58
C ASP A 103 33.87 -0.91 -3.95
N SER A 104 34.38 -2.13 -3.80
CA SER A 104 33.59 -3.27 -3.30
C SER A 104 32.99 -3.04 -1.91
N PHE A 105 33.69 -2.31 -1.04
CA PHE A 105 33.22 -2.06 0.34
C PHE A 105 32.07 -1.06 0.36
N LEU A 106 32.25 0.10 -0.29
CA LEU A 106 31.21 1.11 -0.35
C LEU A 106 29.99 0.58 -1.09
N LEU A 107 30.20 -0.17 -2.17
CA LEU A 107 29.14 -0.75 -2.96
C LEU A 107 28.30 -1.76 -2.16
N GLN A 108 28.93 -2.66 -1.39
CA GLN A 108 28.21 -3.57 -0.50
C GLN A 108 27.38 -2.82 0.54
N ARG A 109 28.01 -1.86 1.24
CA ARG A 109 27.37 -1.10 2.32
C ARG A 109 26.18 -0.28 1.80
N ARG A 110 26.38 0.50 0.74
CA ARG A 110 25.35 1.40 0.19
C ARG A 110 24.20 0.63 -0.41
N LEU A 111 24.47 -0.46 -1.16
CA LEU A 111 23.39 -1.30 -1.68
C LEU A 111 22.58 -1.93 -0.55
N ALA A 112 23.21 -2.40 0.52
CA ALA A 112 22.49 -2.89 1.70
C ALA A 112 21.61 -1.78 2.34
N GLU A 113 22.10 -0.54 2.46
CA GLU A 113 21.33 0.62 2.92
C GLU A 113 20.12 0.90 2.01
N HIS A 114 20.31 0.92 0.68
CA HIS A 114 19.23 1.13 -0.28
C HIS A 114 18.20 0.01 -0.26
N VAL A 115 18.65 -1.24 -0.21
CA VAL A 115 17.79 -2.41 -0.10
C VAL A 115 16.99 -2.34 1.19
N HIS A 116 17.63 -2.04 2.32
CA HIS A 116 16.95 -1.85 3.59
C HIS A 116 15.90 -0.74 3.48
N GLN A 117 16.22 0.41 2.89
CA GLN A 117 15.25 1.50 2.71
C GLN A 117 14.04 1.12 1.84
N VAL A 118 14.19 0.21 0.88
CA VAL A 118 13.09 -0.23 0.01
C VAL A 118 12.32 -1.38 0.63
N LEU A 119 13.01 -2.36 1.23
CA LEU A 119 12.39 -3.54 1.81
C LEU A 119 11.80 -3.28 3.20
N ALA A 120 12.40 -2.40 4.01
CA ALA A 120 11.86 -1.99 5.31
C ALA A 120 10.61 -1.12 5.16
N ARG A 121 10.29 -0.64 3.95
CA ARG A 121 9.07 0.11 3.65
C ARG A 121 7.94 -0.78 3.13
N ARG A 122 7.69 -1.90 3.82
CA ARG A 122 6.37 -2.55 3.72
C ARG A 122 5.45 -1.86 4.70
N ASP A 123 4.38 -1.29 4.17
CA ASP A 123 3.37 -0.69 5.02
C ASP A 123 2.63 -1.80 5.77
N ARG A 124 2.43 -1.60 7.07
CA ARG A 124 1.48 -2.38 7.87
C ARG A 124 0.21 -1.55 7.90
N VAL A 125 -0.75 -1.96 7.09
CA VAL A 125 -1.97 -1.25 6.80
C VAL A 125 -3.07 -1.79 7.70
N LEU A 126 -3.61 -0.93 8.58
CA LEU A 126 -4.83 -1.21 9.32
C LEU A 126 -5.99 -0.43 8.69
N VAL A 127 -7.07 -1.12 8.34
CA VAL A 127 -8.26 -0.49 7.75
C VAL A 127 -9.45 -0.79 8.64
N VAL A 128 -10.12 0.25 9.09
CA VAL A 128 -11.11 0.15 10.16
C VAL A 128 -12.50 0.49 9.61
N GLY A 129 -13.43 -0.46 9.69
CA GLY A 129 -14.84 -0.31 9.33
C GLY A 129 -15.78 -0.60 10.51
N ALA A 130 -16.99 -0.08 10.44
CA ALA A 130 -18.02 -0.32 11.45
C ALA A 130 -18.75 -1.64 11.18
N HIS A 131 -19.02 -1.92 9.90
CA HIS A 131 -19.78 -3.05 9.41
C HIS A 131 -18.99 -3.83 8.34
N PRO A 132 -19.35 -5.09 8.09
CA PRO A 132 -18.97 -5.78 6.85
C PRO A 132 -19.29 -4.88 5.65
N ASP A 133 -18.50 -4.90 4.58
CA ASP A 133 -18.60 -4.12 3.32
C ASP A 133 -18.07 -2.65 3.34
N ASP A 134 -18.02 -2.00 4.50
CA ASP A 134 -17.57 -0.60 4.61
C ASP A 134 -16.19 -0.34 3.97
N VAL A 135 -15.22 -1.18 4.34
CA VAL A 135 -13.82 -1.04 3.96
C VAL A 135 -13.65 -1.29 2.46
N GLU A 136 -14.37 -2.27 1.95
CA GLU A 136 -14.31 -2.69 0.57
C GLU A 136 -14.90 -1.62 -0.35
N ILE A 137 -16.02 -1.03 0.04
CA ILE A 137 -16.65 0.07 -0.70
C ILE A 137 -15.69 1.26 -0.77
N GLY A 138 -15.13 1.65 0.38
CA GLY A 138 -14.34 2.87 0.48
C GLY A 138 -12.91 2.76 -0.07
N ALA A 139 -12.28 1.59 0.02
CA ALA A 139 -10.83 1.48 -0.16
C ALA A 139 -10.32 0.20 -0.86
N ALA A 140 -11.16 -0.75 -1.28
CA ALA A 140 -10.66 -2.03 -1.82
C ALA A 140 -9.66 -1.86 -2.97
N GLY A 141 -9.85 -0.90 -3.88
CA GLY A 141 -8.94 -0.68 -5.00
C GLY A 141 -7.54 -0.25 -4.54
N THR A 142 -7.46 0.59 -3.51
CA THR A 142 -6.24 1.03 -2.85
C THR A 142 -5.59 -0.09 -2.05
N LEU A 143 -6.39 -0.92 -1.37
CA LEU A 143 -5.88 -2.07 -0.62
C LEU A 143 -5.29 -3.14 -1.54
N LEU A 144 -5.91 -3.40 -2.69
CA LEU A 144 -5.34 -4.28 -3.71
C LEU A 144 -4.00 -3.76 -4.25
N GLU A 145 -3.85 -2.44 -4.35
CA GLU A 145 -2.58 -1.83 -4.73
C GLU A 145 -1.51 -1.96 -3.63
N HIS A 146 -1.90 -1.83 -2.36
CA HIS A 146 -1.03 -2.18 -1.22
C HIS A 146 -0.61 -3.67 -1.27
N ALA A 147 -1.55 -4.59 -1.49
CA ALA A 147 -1.26 -6.02 -1.60
C ALA A 147 -0.28 -6.33 -2.75
N ARG A 148 -0.45 -5.70 -3.91
CA ARG A 148 0.47 -5.84 -5.06
C ARG A 148 1.89 -5.38 -4.74
N ARG A 149 2.05 -4.40 -3.85
CA ARG A 149 3.34 -3.91 -3.34
C ARG A 149 3.95 -4.81 -2.27
N GLY A 150 3.19 -5.77 -1.75
CA GLY A 150 3.61 -6.68 -0.68
C GLY A 150 3.48 -6.08 0.71
N ASP A 151 2.67 -5.03 0.87
CA ASP A 151 2.28 -4.48 2.17
C ASP A 151 1.43 -5.48 2.95
N GLN A 152 1.48 -5.41 4.28
CA GLN A 152 0.68 -6.28 5.15
C GLN A 152 -0.66 -5.61 5.44
N LEU A 153 -1.75 -6.29 5.11
CA LEU A 153 -3.10 -5.74 5.27
C LEU A 153 -3.82 -6.40 6.45
N THR A 154 -4.41 -5.57 7.31
CA THR A 154 -5.37 -6.00 8.33
C THR A 154 -6.64 -5.16 8.24
N VAL A 155 -7.78 -5.82 8.09
CA VAL A 155 -9.12 -5.22 8.17
C VAL A 155 -9.65 -5.44 9.58
N LEU A 156 -10.09 -4.36 10.23
CA LEU A 156 -10.74 -4.38 11.53
C LEU A 156 -12.20 -3.97 11.34
N THR A 157 -13.13 -4.87 11.63
CA THR A 157 -14.57 -4.61 11.55
C THR A 157 -15.19 -4.68 12.93
N PHE A 158 -15.90 -3.64 13.36
CA PHE A 158 -16.44 -3.55 14.73
C PHE A 158 -17.60 -4.49 15.01
N SER A 159 -18.56 -4.60 14.09
CA SER A 159 -19.77 -5.39 14.26
C SER A 159 -19.88 -6.51 13.23
N ARG A 160 -20.76 -7.49 13.50
CA ARG A 160 -21.12 -8.54 12.55
C ARG A 160 -22.28 -8.14 11.61
N GLY A 161 -22.72 -6.88 11.65
CA GLY A 161 -23.72 -6.38 10.73
C GLY A 161 -25.12 -6.99 10.87
N ALA A 162 -25.50 -7.40 12.09
CA ALA A 162 -26.69 -8.19 12.39
C ALA A 162 -28.04 -7.47 12.15
N VAL A 163 -28.05 -6.14 12.01
CA VAL A 163 -29.25 -5.37 11.62
C VAL A 163 -29.36 -5.25 10.10
N GLY A 164 -28.22 -5.17 9.40
CA GLY A 164 -28.16 -5.10 7.94
C GLY A 164 -28.40 -6.43 7.22
N GLY A 165 -28.34 -7.57 7.93
CA GLY A 165 -28.55 -8.90 7.38
C GLY A 165 -28.26 -10.02 8.39
N ASN A 166 -28.23 -11.27 7.93
CA ASN A 166 -27.84 -12.40 8.78
C ASN A 166 -26.34 -12.31 9.12
N SER A 167 -26.02 -12.27 10.42
CA SER A 167 -24.64 -12.10 10.87
C SER A 167 -23.70 -13.21 10.38
N THR A 168 -24.16 -14.45 10.32
CA THR A 168 -23.31 -15.59 9.91
C THR A 168 -22.88 -15.44 8.45
N ASP A 169 -23.83 -15.08 7.59
CA ASP A 169 -23.56 -14.83 6.17
C ASP A 169 -22.58 -13.67 6.04
N ARG A 170 -22.87 -12.52 6.66
CA ARG A 170 -22.02 -11.33 6.57
C ARG A 170 -20.59 -11.55 7.09
N VAL A 171 -20.40 -12.38 8.13
CA VAL A 171 -19.06 -12.79 8.58
C VAL A 171 -18.37 -13.66 7.53
N GLY A 172 -19.07 -14.63 6.95
CA GLY A 172 -18.54 -15.46 5.86
C GLY A 172 -18.11 -14.64 4.64
N GLU A 173 -18.92 -13.66 4.26
CA GLU A 173 -18.65 -12.72 3.16
C GLU A 173 -17.42 -11.85 3.45
N SER A 174 -17.29 -11.36 4.69
CA SER A 174 -16.09 -10.60 5.13
C SER A 174 -14.83 -11.45 5.06
N VAL A 175 -14.90 -12.74 5.43
CA VAL A 175 -13.78 -13.68 5.34
C VAL A 175 -13.39 -13.92 3.88
N ALA A 176 -14.38 -14.10 2.99
CA ALA A 176 -14.15 -14.27 1.56
C ALA A 176 -13.50 -13.02 0.94
N SER A 177 -14.04 -11.84 1.25
CA SER A 177 -13.49 -10.52 0.86
C SER A 177 -12.03 -10.36 1.31
N ALA A 178 -11.75 -10.60 2.60
CA ALA A 178 -10.40 -10.50 3.14
C ALA A 178 -9.42 -11.45 2.44
N GLY A 179 -9.88 -12.66 2.07
CA GLY A 179 -9.12 -13.62 1.28
C GLY A 179 -8.73 -13.08 -0.11
N LEU A 180 -9.64 -12.40 -0.81
CA LEU A 180 -9.38 -11.77 -2.10
C LEU A 180 -8.44 -10.56 -1.99
N LEU A 181 -8.57 -9.77 -0.93
CA LEU A 181 -7.66 -8.65 -0.63
C LEU A 181 -6.26 -9.13 -0.23
N GLY A 182 -6.10 -10.38 0.20
CA GLY A 182 -4.89 -10.86 0.85
C GLY A 182 -4.68 -10.23 2.23
N ALA A 183 -5.78 -9.89 2.91
CA ALA A 183 -5.80 -9.25 4.21
C ALA A 183 -6.12 -10.21 5.35
N ARG A 184 -5.61 -9.91 6.53
CA ARG A 184 -6.09 -10.49 7.78
C ARG A 184 -7.37 -9.79 8.22
N LEU A 185 -8.36 -10.55 8.70
CA LEU A 185 -9.58 -9.99 9.28
C LEU A 185 -9.55 -10.09 10.80
N LEU A 186 -9.73 -8.96 11.48
CA LEU A 186 -10.04 -8.85 12.90
C LEU A 186 -11.50 -8.40 13.02
N MET A 187 -12.32 -9.21 13.69
CA MET A 187 -13.75 -8.93 13.82
C MET A 187 -14.14 -8.77 15.28
N GLY A 188 -14.87 -7.70 15.56
CA GLY A 188 -15.48 -7.40 16.84
C GLY A 188 -16.91 -7.89 16.94
N ASP A 189 -17.42 -7.84 18.17
CA ASP A 189 -18.76 -8.29 18.54
C ASP A 189 -19.62 -7.13 19.03
N PHE A 190 -19.34 -5.91 18.57
CA PHE A 190 -20.12 -4.74 18.94
C PHE A 190 -21.56 -4.89 18.41
N PRO A 191 -22.58 -4.51 19.21
CA PRO A 191 -23.95 -4.55 18.72
C PRO A 191 -24.10 -3.55 17.56
N ASP A 192 -24.51 -4.08 16.40
CA ASP A 192 -24.77 -3.28 15.21
C ASP A 192 -25.79 -2.16 15.53
N THR A 193 -25.58 -0.98 14.96
CA THR A 193 -26.30 0.28 15.22
C THR A 193 -26.10 0.89 16.62
N ARG A 194 -25.20 0.33 17.45
CA ARG A 194 -24.95 0.78 18.83
C ARG A 194 -23.47 0.86 19.17
N ILE A 195 -22.61 1.15 18.20
CA ILE A 195 -21.18 1.35 18.45
C ILE A 195 -20.99 2.69 19.18
N ASP A 196 -20.40 2.65 20.38
CA ASP A 196 -20.06 3.85 21.12
C ASP A 196 -18.79 4.52 20.57
N ASN A 197 -18.60 5.80 20.85
CA ASN A 197 -17.39 6.55 20.49
C ASN A 197 -16.44 6.72 21.69
N GLY A 198 -16.67 5.96 22.77
CA GLY A 198 -16.01 6.09 24.06
C GLY A 198 -14.90 5.07 24.26
N ALA A 199 -14.59 4.83 25.54
CA ALA A 199 -13.40 4.09 25.94
C ALA A 199 -13.39 2.63 25.46
N THR A 200 -14.55 1.99 25.28
CA THR A 200 -14.64 0.60 24.80
C THR A 200 -14.17 0.49 23.36
N SER A 201 -14.72 1.34 22.48
CA SER A 201 -14.30 1.42 21.07
C SER A 201 -12.85 1.84 20.92
N ILE A 202 -12.38 2.80 21.72
CA ILE A 202 -10.97 3.22 21.70
C ILE A 202 -10.05 2.05 22.06
N ARG A 203 -10.33 1.32 23.17
CA ARG A 203 -9.51 0.17 23.58
C ARG A 203 -9.51 -0.95 22.56
N PHE A 204 -10.63 -1.17 21.88
CA PHE A 204 -10.72 -2.16 20.80
C PHE A 204 -9.76 -1.82 19.65
N VAL A 205 -9.72 -0.55 19.22
CA VAL A 205 -8.76 -0.12 18.19
C VAL A 205 -7.33 -0.11 18.73
N GLU A 206 -7.09 0.31 19.98
CA GLU A 206 -5.74 0.28 20.59
C GLU A 206 -5.17 -1.14 20.68
N ALA A 207 -6.01 -2.15 20.93
CA ALA A 207 -5.60 -3.55 20.89
C ALA A 207 -5.17 -3.97 19.47
N ALA A 208 -5.96 -3.63 18.44
CA ALA A 208 -5.58 -3.88 17.05
C ALA A 208 -4.31 -3.11 16.64
N VAL A 209 -4.14 -1.86 17.08
CA VAL A 209 -2.93 -1.06 16.85
C VAL A 209 -1.72 -1.70 17.50
N THR A 210 -1.85 -2.20 18.72
CA THR A 210 -0.76 -2.88 19.44
C THR A 210 -0.35 -4.16 18.73
N GLU A 211 -1.32 -4.90 18.21
CA GLU A 211 -1.09 -6.18 17.54
C GLU A 211 -0.53 -6.03 16.12
N VAL A 212 -1.01 -5.03 15.36
CA VAL A 212 -0.62 -4.80 13.96
C VAL A 212 0.60 -3.88 13.83
N ASP A 213 0.84 -3.03 14.84
CA ASP A 213 1.81 -1.93 14.82
C ASP A 213 1.74 -1.12 13.50
N PRO A 214 0.57 -0.57 13.12
CA PRO A 214 0.35 -0.07 11.78
C PRO A 214 1.19 1.16 11.45
N THR A 215 1.69 1.21 10.22
CA THR A 215 2.36 2.39 9.65
C THR A 215 1.42 3.28 8.85
N VAL A 216 0.21 2.79 8.57
CA VAL A 216 -0.87 3.54 7.92
C VAL A 216 -2.21 3.00 8.39
N VAL A 217 -3.14 3.91 8.66
CA VAL A 217 -4.51 3.60 9.02
C VAL A 217 -5.49 4.26 8.05
N TYR A 218 -6.51 3.53 7.65
CA TYR A 218 -7.66 4.02 6.90
C TYR A 218 -8.92 3.82 7.75
N VAL A 219 -9.81 4.82 7.79
CA VAL A 219 -11.08 4.77 8.55
C VAL A 219 -12.16 5.59 7.84
N HIS A 220 -13.43 5.45 8.22
CA HIS A 220 -14.51 6.35 7.83
C HIS A 220 -14.14 7.85 7.98
N THR A 221 -14.70 8.71 7.13
CA THR A 221 -14.68 10.17 7.36
C THR A 221 -15.56 10.57 8.55
N ALA A 222 -15.25 11.72 9.17
CA ALA A 222 -16.13 12.34 10.15
C ALA A 222 -17.44 12.84 9.52
N HIS A 223 -17.42 13.11 8.22
CA HIS A 223 -18.53 13.68 7.43
C HIS A 223 -19.48 12.60 6.92
N ASP A 224 -19.95 11.75 7.83
CA ASP A 224 -20.80 10.59 7.52
C ASP A 224 -22.17 10.70 8.22
N GLY A 225 -23.26 10.33 7.53
CA GLY A 225 -24.62 10.30 8.06
C GLY A 225 -24.88 9.16 9.05
N HIS A 226 -24.13 8.06 8.97
CA HIS A 226 -24.24 6.90 9.85
C HIS A 226 -23.49 7.15 11.17
N GLN A 227 -24.17 7.03 12.30
CA GLN A 227 -23.64 7.25 13.65
C GLN A 227 -22.45 6.33 14.02
N ASP A 228 -22.48 5.06 13.63
CA ASP A 228 -21.45 4.05 13.91
C ASP A 228 -20.19 4.40 13.15
N HIS A 229 -20.30 4.84 11.89
CA HIS A 229 -19.16 5.32 11.11
C HIS A 229 -18.46 6.49 11.82
N ARG A 230 -19.24 7.46 12.30
CA ARG A 230 -18.72 8.59 13.10
C ARG A 230 -18.11 8.13 14.42
N ALA A 231 -18.72 7.15 15.09
CA ALA A 231 -18.21 6.62 16.35
C ALA A 231 -16.88 5.89 16.18
N VAL A 232 -16.79 5.02 15.17
CA VAL A 232 -15.57 4.32 14.76
C VAL A 232 -14.49 5.30 14.33
N HIS A 233 -14.83 6.36 13.58
CA HIS A 233 -13.91 7.44 13.24
C HIS A 233 -13.29 8.07 14.52
N ILE A 234 -14.12 8.52 15.46
CA ILE A 234 -13.66 9.17 16.71
C ILE A 234 -12.75 8.23 17.53
N ALA A 235 -13.16 6.97 17.68
CA ALA A 235 -12.39 5.97 18.41
C ALA A 235 -11.03 5.71 17.73
N THR A 236 -11.03 5.57 16.41
CA THR A 236 -9.82 5.29 15.62
C THR A 236 -8.85 6.46 15.64
N VAL A 237 -9.31 7.69 15.47
CA VAL A 237 -8.46 8.90 15.56
C VAL A 237 -7.75 8.97 16.91
N SER A 238 -8.48 8.65 17.99
CA SER A 238 -7.94 8.65 19.36
C SER A 238 -6.89 7.55 19.55
N ALA A 239 -7.20 6.32 19.14
CA ALA A 239 -6.31 5.16 19.29
C ALA A 239 -5.04 5.27 18.42
N THR A 240 -5.13 5.92 17.26
CA THR A 240 -4.04 5.97 16.26
C THR A 240 -3.24 7.27 16.30
N ARG A 241 -3.30 8.03 17.42
CA ARG A 241 -2.57 9.30 17.61
C ARG A 241 -1.05 9.26 17.38
N ARG A 242 -0.43 8.08 17.44
CA ARG A 242 1.01 7.87 17.16
C ARG A 242 1.30 7.25 15.80
N VAL A 243 0.28 6.78 15.09
CA VAL A 243 0.45 6.22 13.75
C VAL A 243 0.83 7.36 12.79
N PRO A 244 1.86 7.20 11.95
CA PRO A 244 2.39 8.29 11.15
C PRO A 244 1.45 8.72 10.01
N ARG A 245 0.59 7.81 9.52
CA ARG A 245 -0.35 8.08 8.43
C ARG A 245 -1.76 7.66 8.80
N LEU A 246 -2.71 8.58 8.70
CA LEU A 246 -4.13 8.36 8.92
C LEU A 246 -4.91 9.03 7.78
N TYR A 247 -5.73 8.24 7.11
CA TYR A 247 -6.57 8.67 6.00
C TYR A 247 -8.03 8.32 6.27
N CYS A 248 -8.94 9.16 5.77
CA CYS A 248 -10.36 8.88 5.85
C CYS A 248 -10.96 8.58 4.47
N TYR A 249 -11.67 7.47 4.35
CA TYR A 249 -12.30 7.03 3.10
C TYR A 249 -13.76 7.48 2.99
N HIS A 250 -14.25 7.48 1.74
CA HIS A 250 -15.63 7.75 1.39
C HIS A 250 -16.50 6.49 1.54
N SER A 251 -17.67 6.62 2.15
CA SER A 251 -18.69 5.57 2.35
C SER A 251 -20.01 5.96 1.65
N PRO A 252 -21.00 5.04 1.52
CA PRO A 252 -22.30 5.37 0.93
C PRO A 252 -23.07 6.49 1.64
N SER A 253 -22.89 6.63 2.95
CA SER A 253 -23.55 7.62 3.80
C SER A 253 -22.72 8.90 4.00
N THR A 254 -21.58 9.02 3.31
CA THR A 254 -20.76 10.23 3.31
C THR A 254 -21.53 11.42 2.73
N ASN A 255 -21.46 12.56 3.40
CA ASN A 255 -22.16 13.77 2.99
C ASN A 255 -21.26 14.71 2.16
N ASN A 256 -21.82 15.83 1.70
CA ASN A 256 -21.14 16.77 0.81
C ASN A 256 -19.98 17.56 1.44
N ASP A 257 -19.75 17.44 2.75
CA ASP A 257 -18.60 18.05 3.43
C ASP A 257 -17.31 17.24 3.30
N PHE A 258 -17.36 16.03 2.73
CA PHE A 258 -16.18 15.23 2.42
C PHE A 258 -15.26 15.91 1.41
N ARG A 259 -14.03 16.23 1.84
CA ARG A 259 -13.07 17.06 1.10
C ARG A 259 -11.74 16.33 0.92
N PRO A 260 -11.70 15.28 0.08
CA PRO A 260 -10.50 14.48 -0.11
C PRO A 260 -9.39 15.31 -0.76
N THR A 261 -8.17 15.13 -0.26
CA THR A 261 -6.95 15.77 -0.77
C THR A 261 -5.93 14.77 -1.30
N LYS A 262 -6.19 13.47 -1.08
CA LYS A 262 -5.41 12.36 -1.61
C LYS A 262 -6.28 11.51 -2.51
N PHE A 263 -5.73 11.10 -3.65
CA PHE A 263 -6.43 10.26 -4.62
C PHE A 263 -5.50 9.14 -5.04
N VAL A 264 -5.97 7.90 -4.93
CA VAL A 264 -5.21 6.72 -5.34
C VAL A 264 -5.81 6.22 -6.64
N ALA A 265 -5.00 6.16 -7.70
CA ALA A 265 -5.41 5.58 -8.97
C ALA A 265 -5.67 4.08 -8.80
N ILE A 266 -6.82 3.62 -9.28
CA ILE A 266 -7.27 2.22 -9.19
C ILE A 266 -7.59 1.64 -10.58
N ASP A 267 -7.05 2.24 -11.64
CA ASP A 267 -7.22 1.74 -13.02
C ASP A 267 -6.89 0.26 -13.16
N ASP A 268 -5.80 -0.16 -12.52
CA ASP A 268 -5.32 -1.54 -12.58
C ASP A 268 -6.03 -2.46 -11.55
N THR A 269 -6.80 -1.92 -10.59
CA THR A 269 -7.42 -2.71 -9.49
C THR A 269 -8.95 -2.62 -9.44
N LEU A 270 -9.58 -1.81 -10.29
CA LEU A 270 -11.03 -1.64 -10.32
C LEU A 270 -11.76 -2.96 -10.57
N SER A 271 -11.27 -3.80 -11.49
CA SER A 271 -11.93 -5.07 -11.80
C SER A 271 -11.91 -6.04 -10.62
N GLU A 272 -10.84 -6.04 -9.84
CA GLU A 272 -10.70 -6.84 -8.63
C GLU A 272 -11.48 -6.23 -7.46
N LYS A 273 -11.56 -4.90 -7.35
CA LYS A 273 -12.46 -4.23 -6.39
C LYS A 273 -13.90 -4.69 -6.56
N LEU A 274 -14.39 -4.78 -7.81
CA LEU A 274 -15.75 -5.26 -8.07
C LEU A 274 -15.93 -6.72 -7.62
N LYS A 275 -14.96 -7.61 -7.86
CA LYS A 275 -14.99 -9.00 -7.38
C LYS A 275 -14.97 -9.13 -5.85
N VAL A 276 -14.27 -8.22 -5.18
CA VAL A 276 -14.25 -8.13 -3.72
C VAL A 276 -15.65 -7.75 -3.22
N LEU A 277 -16.29 -6.74 -3.83
CA LEU A 277 -17.65 -6.31 -3.48
C LEU A 277 -18.71 -7.38 -3.78
N GLU A 278 -18.53 -8.16 -4.84
CA GLU A 278 -19.40 -9.30 -5.19
C GLU A 278 -19.46 -10.38 -4.09
N GLN A 279 -18.50 -10.41 -3.15
CA GLN A 279 -18.55 -11.36 -2.04
C GLN A 279 -19.69 -11.06 -1.05
N PHE A 280 -20.21 -9.83 -1.00
CA PHE A 280 -21.32 -9.43 -0.11
C PHE A 280 -22.68 -9.71 -0.75
N ALA A 281 -22.92 -10.97 -1.13
CA ALA A 281 -24.13 -11.39 -1.83
C ALA A 281 -25.43 -11.09 -1.05
N SER A 282 -25.38 -11.18 0.28
CA SER A 282 -26.49 -10.83 1.18
C SER A 282 -26.89 -9.35 1.10
N GLN A 283 -26.01 -8.50 0.56
CA GLN A 283 -26.21 -7.06 0.39
C GLN A 283 -26.42 -6.67 -1.08
N ALA A 284 -26.54 -7.62 -2.02
CA ALA A 284 -26.59 -7.34 -3.46
C ALA A 284 -27.74 -6.41 -3.91
N GLU A 285 -28.85 -6.35 -3.16
CA GLU A 285 -29.97 -5.45 -3.47
C GLU A 285 -29.72 -3.98 -3.08
N ARG A 286 -28.59 -3.69 -2.42
CA ARG A 286 -28.24 -2.34 -2.01
C ARG A 286 -27.67 -1.57 -3.19
N THR A 287 -28.34 -0.49 -3.58
CA THR A 287 -27.92 0.36 -4.72
C THR A 287 -26.48 0.85 -4.62
N TYR A 288 -25.96 1.07 -3.41
CA TYR A 288 -24.57 1.49 -3.21
C TYR A 288 -23.51 0.42 -3.53
N LEU A 289 -23.91 -0.85 -3.68
CA LEU A 289 -23.05 -1.95 -4.14
C LEU A 289 -23.20 -2.24 -5.64
N GLU A 290 -24.10 -1.56 -6.34
CA GLU A 290 -24.23 -1.73 -7.79
C GLU A 290 -22.92 -1.38 -8.50
N PRO A 291 -22.37 -2.29 -9.35
CA PRO A 291 -21.09 -2.06 -10.01
C PRO A 291 -21.02 -0.75 -10.78
N GLU A 292 -22.11 -0.35 -11.43
CA GLU A 292 -22.18 0.91 -12.18
C GLU A 292 -21.93 2.13 -11.29
N LEU A 293 -22.54 2.17 -10.10
CA LEU A 293 -22.36 3.28 -9.17
C LEU A 293 -20.93 3.33 -8.62
N VAL A 294 -20.35 2.18 -8.28
CA VAL A 294 -18.94 2.08 -7.84
C VAL A 294 -17.99 2.60 -8.92
N VAL A 295 -18.22 2.22 -10.18
CA VAL A 295 -17.44 2.68 -11.33
C VAL A 295 -17.62 4.19 -11.55
N ALA A 296 -18.86 4.68 -11.50
CA ALA A 296 -19.19 6.10 -11.70
C ALA A 296 -18.52 6.98 -10.63
N GLN A 297 -18.58 6.58 -9.37
CA GLN A 297 -17.92 7.29 -8.27
C GLN A 297 -16.39 7.29 -8.44
N SER A 298 -15.82 6.14 -8.81
CA SER A 298 -14.37 6.03 -9.06
C SER A 298 -13.93 6.95 -10.22
N ARG A 299 -14.75 7.10 -11.28
CA ARG A 299 -14.50 8.07 -12.36
C ARG A 299 -14.62 9.51 -11.89
N PHE A 300 -15.64 9.83 -11.10
CA PHE A 300 -15.88 11.18 -10.62
C PHE A 300 -14.68 11.70 -9.83
N TRP A 301 -14.08 10.87 -8.97
CA TRP A 301 -12.91 11.25 -8.19
C TRP A 301 -11.63 11.33 -9.03
N ALA A 302 -11.51 10.57 -10.11
CA ALA A 302 -10.38 10.65 -11.03
C ALA A 302 -10.39 11.88 -11.95
N ARG A 303 -11.48 12.67 -11.99
CA ARG A 303 -11.65 13.79 -12.95
C ARG A 303 -10.49 14.80 -12.94
N THR A 304 -9.85 15.00 -11.80
CA THR A 304 -8.71 15.94 -11.64
C THR A 304 -7.35 15.31 -11.90
N LEU A 305 -7.30 13.98 -12.05
CA LEU A 305 -6.07 13.22 -12.30
C LEU A 305 -5.83 12.96 -13.79
N ALA A 306 -6.79 13.26 -14.66
CA ALA A 306 -6.64 13.07 -16.10
C ALA A 306 -5.40 13.81 -16.64
N PRO A 307 -4.65 13.23 -17.61
CA PRO A 307 -4.85 11.92 -18.23
C PRO A 307 -4.17 10.75 -17.48
N ARG A 308 -3.68 10.96 -16.26
CA ARG A 308 -2.83 9.99 -15.53
C ARG A 308 -3.60 8.83 -14.90
N ALA A 309 -4.90 8.99 -14.66
CA ALA A 309 -5.77 7.95 -14.11
C ALA A 309 -7.21 8.13 -14.64
N LYS A 310 -7.93 7.04 -14.87
CA LYS A 310 -9.37 7.05 -15.24
C LYS A 310 -10.27 6.76 -14.04
N TYR A 311 -9.75 6.08 -13.02
CA TYR A 311 -10.49 5.69 -11.82
C TYR A 311 -9.65 5.94 -10.59
N ALA A 312 -10.25 6.49 -9.53
CA ALA A 312 -9.56 6.77 -8.29
C ALA A 312 -10.43 6.60 -7.06
N GLU A 313 -9.82 6.18 -5.97
CA GLU A 313 -10.42 6.25 -4.63
C GLU A 313 -9.95 7.53 -3.93
N PRO A 314 -10.87 8.31 -3.36
CA PRO A 314 -10.58 9.53 -2.64
C PRO A 314 -10.30 9.28 -1.15
N PHE A 315 -9.40 10.07 -0.58
CA PHE A 315 -9.14 10.07 0.85
C PHE A 315 -8.90 11.49 1.40
N GLU A 316 -9.48 11.78 2.55
CA GLU A 316 -9.06 12.93 3.37
C GLU A 316 -7.78 12.59 4.13
N VAL A 317 -6.81 13.50 4.13
CA VAL A 317 -5.56 13.32 4.87
C VAL A 317 -5.70 13.95 6.25
N MET A 318 -5.86 13.11 7.28
CA MET A 318 -5.86 13.54 8.69
C MET A 318 -4.44 13.75 9.20
N ARG A 319 -3.53 12.85 8.81
CA ARG A 319 -2.11 12.93 9.16
C ARG A 319 -1.29 12.18 8.12
N GLU A 320 -0.19 12.77 7.69
CA GLU A 320 0.83 12.08 6.89
C GLU A 320 2.21 12.62 7.28
N LEU A 321 2.93 11.86 8.10
CA LEU A 321 4.33 12.12 8.36
C LEU A 321 5.12 11.65 7.14
N SER A 322 5.41 12.59 6.22
CA SER A 322 6.47 12.41 5.25
C SER A 322 7.80 12.54 6.00
N ASP A 323 8.66 11.53 5.90
CA ASP A 323 10.01 11.61 6.45
C ASP A 323 10.95 12.14 5.36
N PRO A 324 11.29 13.44 5.34
CA PRO A 324 12.27 13.97 4.41
C PRO A 324 13.71 13.52 4.74
N PHE A 325 13.97 12.94 5.93
CA PHE A 325 15.31 12.58 6.42
C PHE A 325 15.27 11.26 7.24
N PRO A 326 15.30 10.08 6.59
CA PRO A 326 15.05 8.79 7.24
C PRO A 326 15.96 8.54 8.44
N ALA A 327 15.36 8.48 9.63
CA ALA A 327 16.05 8.01 10.83
C ALA A 327 16.20 6.48 10.77
N THR A 328 17.44 6.01 10.84
CA THR A 328 17.81 4.60 10.93
C THR A 328 17.31 4.00 12.25
N ARG A 329 16.16 3.32 12.23
CA ARG A 329 15.81 2.33 13.26
C ARG A 329 15.53 0.99 12.60
N VAL A 330 16.38 0.03 12.96
CA VAL A 330 16.27 -1.38 12.60
C VAL A 330 15.38 -2.06 13.64
N GLN A 331 14.30 -2.69 13.20
CA GLN A 331 13.55 -3.68 13.98
C GLN A 331 13.48 -4.97 13.17
N GLU A 332 13.67 -6.10 13.85
CA GLU A 332 13.68 -7.45 13.28
C GLU A 332 12.27 -7.88 12.85
N PRO A 333 12.16 -8.74 11.81
CA PRO A 333 10.86 -9.09 11.25
C PRO A 333 10.16 -10.23 12.02
N ASP A 334 9.00 -9.93 12.60
CA ASP A 334 8.05 -10.94 13.05
C ASP A 334 7.22 -11.51 11.88
N THR A 335 7.04 -12.83 11.91
CA THR A 335 6.28 -13.58 10.90
C THR A 335 4.78 -13.49 11.21
N PRO A 336 3.91 -13.09 10.27
CA PRO A 336 2.48 -13.02 10.55
C PRO A 336 1.87 -14.43 10.64
N PRO A 337 1.03 -14.72 11.65
CA PRO A 337 0.27 -15.96 11.68
C PRO A 337 -0.89 -15.88 10.68
N ALA A 338 -1.08 -16.95 9.91
CA ALA A 338 -2.30 -17.16 9.15
C ALA A 338 -3.37 -17.71 10.11
N GLY A 339 -4.45 -16.95 10.32
CA GLY A 339 -5.56 -17.39 11.16
C GLY A 339 -6.60 -16.31 11.41
N VAL A 340 -7.87 -16.71 11.36
CA VAL A 340 -8.99 -15.92 11.89
C VAL A 340 -8.85 -15.88 13.40
N SER A 341 -8.83 -14.68 13.98
CA SER A 341 -8.67 -14.48 15.41
C SER A 341 -9.78 -13.56 15.92
N VAL A 342 -10.48 -14.02 16.95
CA VAL A 342 -11.52 -13.24 17.63
C VAL A 342 -10.82 -12.41 18.69
N LEU A 343 -10.81 -11.08 18.51
CA LEU A 343 -10.20 -10.17 19.47
C LEU A 343 -11.11 -10.05 20.70
N ARG A 344 -10.71 -10.68 21.82
CA ARG A 344 -11.43 -10.55 23.10
C ARG A 344 -10.85 -9.39 23.90
N ILE A 345 -11.70 -8.43 24.26
CA ILE A 345 -11.34 -7.28 25.11
C ILE A 345 -11.08 -7.82 26.54
N PRO A 346 -9.91 -7.57 27.17
CA PRO A 346 -9.75 -7.82 28.59
C PRO A 346 -10.68 -6.90 29.38
N THR A 347 -11.45 -7.49 30.30
CA THR A 347 -12.39 -6.80 31.19
C THR A 347 -11.75 -5.68 31.99
#